data_AF-A0A8F2AY85-F1
#
_entry.id   AF-A0A8F2AY85-F1
#
_cell.length_a   1.000
_cell.length_b   1.000
_cell.length_c   1.000
_cell.angle_alpha   90.00
_cell.angle_beta   90.00
_cell.angle_gamma   90.00
#
_symmetry.space_group_name_H-M   'P 1'
#
loop_
_entity.id
_entity.type
_entity.pdbx_description
1 polymer ?
#
loop_
_entity_poly.entity_id
_entity_poly.type
_entity_poly.pdbx_seq_one_letter_code
_entity_poly.pdbx_strand_id
1 'polypeptide(L)'
;MNFNMWEVFKIFLRKLLFWRKQPHTKKLFSDIEILCKIFPPKLIKIRKDKITVISDSGSDMSVEVSDDKINVYGGISLKNCVVFLKNHVLVVKKVGKKILNDGSLWVDNTLFIGNIEELSSLNIVSGGIVHSNIDTLSMLYVKDGRFKGDIGKVEKWLHISDPVGFITGNVHTIMEAMYLDSGALITESLPAVIGGYVVIKECKVQRPDGQLWSWEEILGKIGDLNEDQEVFLFGSGGNILLGAGAKHILFREGTDTYSRYKTETIISSNNFFRLINGKAQKVSLKIANNQHIEVPQGRFYSLIRFEICDET
;
A
#
# COMPACT_ATOMS: atom_id res chain seq x y z
N MET A 1 -20.28 1.46 43.67
CA MET A 1 -21.12 0.77 42.66
C MET A 1 -20.74 1.32 41.29
N ASN A 2 -19.89 0.62 40.54
CA ASN A 2 -19.67 0.95 39.13
C ASN A 2 -20.93 0.53 38.37
N PHE A 3 -21.86 1.48 38.16
CA PHE A 3 -22.95 1.27 37.23
C PHE A 3 -22.33 1.06 35.85
N ASN A 4 -22.36 -0.18 35.37
CA ASN A 4 -21.97 -0.48 34.01
C ASN A 4 -23.02 0.17 33.10
N MET A 5 -22.78 1.41 32.65
CA MET A 5 -23.66 2.15 31.75
C MET A 5 -24.03 1.32 30.51
N TRP A 6 -23.20 0.34 30.15
CA TRP A 6 -23.47 -0.61 29.09
C TRP A 6 -24.63 -1.56 29.39
N GLU A 7 -24.73 -2.07 30.62
CA GLU A 7 -25.87 -2.91 31.03
C GLU A 7 -27.16 -2.09 31.06
N VAL A 8 -27.07 -0.84 31.50
CA VAL A 8 -28.21 0.10 31.47
C VAL A 8 -28.61 0.42 30.03
N PHE A 9 -27.66 0.60 29.12
CA PHE A 9 -27.91 0.84 27.69
C PHE A 9 -28.54 -0.38 27.00
N LYS A 10 -28.07 -1.61 27.30
CA LYS A 10 -28.70 -2.85 26.84
C LYS A 10 -30.14 -2.98 27.33
N ILE A 11 -30.39 -2.65 28.60
CA ILE A 11 -31.74 -2.66 29.19
C ILE A 11 -32.62 -1.58 28.54
N PHE A 12 -32.08 -0.39 28.30
CA PHE A 12 -32.79 0.70 27.62
C PHE A 12 -33.17 0.33 26.18
N LEU A 13 -32.23 -0.27 25.42
CA LEU A 13 -32.50 -0.84 24.11
C LEU A 13 -33.60 -1.91 24.15
N ARG A 14 -33.54 -2.84 25.12
CA ARG A 14 -34.61 -3.85 25.32
C ARG A 14 -35.98 -3.21 25.56
N LYS A 15 -36.05 -2.07 26.27
CA LYS A 15 -37.30 -1.36 26.55
C LYS A 15 -37.84 -0.56 25.36
N LEU A 16 -36.98 0.03 24.53
CA LEU A 16 -37.38 0.69 23.27
C LEU A 16 -37.97 -0.31 22.25
N LEU A 17 -37.53 -1.57 22.31
CA LEU A 17 -37.92 -2.63 21.37
C LEU A 17 -39.27 -3.31 21.68
N PHE A 18 -39.93 -2.94 22.78
CA PHE A 18 -41.25 -3.50 23.13
C PHE A 18 -42.41 -2.97 22.27
N TRP A 19 -42.16 -1.95 21.43
CA TRP A 19 -43.17 -1.30 20.59
C TRP A 19 -42.88 -1.49 19.11
N ARG A 20 -42.94 -2.75 18.63
CA ARG A 20 -43.45 -3.19 17.32
C ARG A 20 -43.04 -4.65 17.08
N LYS A 21 -44.00 -5.46 16.58
CA LYS A 21 -43.73 -6.76 15.94
C LYS A 21 -42.51 -6.62 15.02
N GLN A 22 -41.46 -7.42 15.18
CA GLN A 22 -40.76 -8.09 14.07
C GLN A 22 -39.51 -8.90 14.51
N PRO A 23 -39.18 -10.01 13.79
CA PRO A 23 -38.02 -10.89 13.99
C PRO A 23 -36.62 -10.26 13.80
N HIS A 24 -36.51 -8.93 13.68
CA HIS A 24 -35.24 -8.24 13.40
C HIS A 24 -34.46 -7.80 14.65
N THR A 25 -35.02 -7.91 15.86
CA THR A 25 -34.37 -7.45 17.09
C THR A 25 -33.20 -8.33 17.53
N LYS A 26 -33.32 -9.65 17.41
CA LYS A 26 -32.22 -10.58 17.72
C LYS A 26 -31.03 -10.38 16.80
N LYS A 27 -31.29 -10.22 15.49
CA LYS A 27 -30.26 -9.90 14.49
C LYS A 27 -29.59 -8.57 14.83
N LEU A 28 -30.38 -7.51 15.08
CA LEU A 28 -29.85 -6.19 15.45
C LEU A 28 -28.93 -6.24 16.69
N PHE A 29 -29.30 -6.98 17.74
CA PHE A 29 -28.43 -7.15 18.91
C PHE A 29 -27.13 -7.88 18.58
N SER A 30 -27.21 -8.96 17.80
CA SER A 30 -26.03 -9.70 17.32
C SER A 30 -25.11 -8.80 16.50
N ASP A 31 -25.67 -8.04 15.57
CA ASP A 31 -24.94 -7.12 14.70
C ASP A 31 -24.23 -6.05 15.54
N ILE A 32 -24.90 -5.45 16.54
CA ILE A 32 -24.28 -4.48 17.45
C ILE A 32 -23.14 -5.11 18.25
N GLU A 33 -23.33 -6.34 18.75
CA GLU A 33 -22.29 -7.04 19.52
C GLU A 33 -21.05 -7.31 18.67
N ILE A 34 -21.22 -7.66 17.40
CA ILE A 34 -20.14 -7.82 16.43
C ILE A 34 -19.47 -6.47 16.14
N LEU A 35 -20.24 -5.42 15.89
CA LEU A 35 -19.72 -4.09 15.56
C LEU A 35 -18.97 -3.44 16.71
N CYS A 36 -19.38 -3.68 17.97
CA CYS A 36 -18.66 -3.23 19.16
C CYS A 36 -17.24 -3.85 19.29
N LYS A 37 -16.91 -4.90 18.52
CA LYS A 37 -15.55 -5.46 18.45
C LYS A 37 -14.63 -4.70 17.50
N ILE A 38 -15.20 -3.87 16.62
CA ILE A 38 -14.46 -3.06 15.64
C ILE A 38 -14.47 -1.60 16.05
N PHE A 39 -15.64 -1.10 16.45
CA PHE A 39 -15.89 0.31 16.69
C PHE A 39 -16.19 0.57 18.16
N PRO A 40 -15.66 1.66 18.75
CA PRO A 40 -16.12 2.15 20.04
C PRO A 40 -17.66 2.27 20.05
N PRO A 41 -18.36 1.81 21.11
CA PRO A 41 -19.83 1.82 21.13
C PRO A 41 -20.46 3.19 20.89
N LYS A 42 -19.76 4.27 21.29
CA LYS A 42 -20.17 5.66 21.05
C LYS A 42 -20.27 6.05 19.56
N LEU A 43 -19.59 5.31 18.69
CA LEU A 43 -19.58 5.54 17.25
C LEU A 43 -20.67 4.74 16.53
N ILE A 44 -21.34 3.80 17.21
CA ILE A 44 -22.39 2.97 16.61
C ILE A 44 -23.74 3.66 16.85
N LYS A 45 -24.43 3.99 15.77
CA LYS A 45 -25.76 4.61 15.77
C LYS A 45 -26.77 3.68 15.11
N ILE A 46 -27.87 3.42 15.81
CA ILE A 46 -29.01 2.67 15.28
C ILE A 46 -30.00 3.67 14.71
N ARG A 47 -30.33 3.55 13.42
CA ARG A 47 -31.44 4.26 12.77
C ARG A 47 -32.58 3.27 12.51
N LYS A 48 -33.77 3.79 12.16
CA LYS A 48 -35.05 3.03 12.12
C LYS A 48 -34.96 1.64 11.47
N ASP A 49 -34.13 1.48 10.45
CA ASP A 49 -33.98 0.28 9.62
C ASP A 49 -32.52 -0.13 9.35
N LYS A 50 -31.53 0.57 9.93
CA LYS A 50 -30.11 0.32 9.62
C LYS A 50 -29.17 0.70 10.76
N ILE A 51 -28.02 0.04 10.82
CA ILE A 51 -26.90 0.43 11.68
C ILE A 51 -25.95 1.32 10.87
N THR A 52 -25.59 2.44 11.46
CA THR A 52 -24.57 3.35 10.93
C THR A 52 -23.42 3.44 11.91
N VAL A 53 -22.20 3.54 11.41
CA VAL A 53 -21.01 3.73 12.22
C VAL A 53 -20.35 5.04 11.84
N ILE A 54 -20.01 5.84 12.84
CA ILE A 54 -19.23 7.04 12.66
C ILE A 54 -17.76 6.63 12.58
N SER A 55 -17.09 6.92 11.47
CA SER A 55 -15.63 6.78 11.39
C SER A 55 -14.98 7.75 12.38
N ASP A 56 -13.72 7.53 12.78
CA ASP A 56 -12.99 8.53 13.58
C ASP A 56 -12.88 9.89 12.87
N SER A 57 -13.05 9.96 11.54
CA SER A 57 -13.15 11.22 10.79
C SER A 57 -14.50 11.94 10.95
N GLY A 58 -15.45 11.39 11.71
CA GLY A 58 -16.76 11.97 11.97
C GLY A 58 -17.82 11.67 10.89
N SER A 59 -17.52 10.84 9.90
CA SER A 59 -18.43 10.52 8.79
C SER A 59 -19.33 9.34 9.13
N ASP A 60 -20.64 9.48 8.88
CA ASP A 60 -21.59 8.38 9.04
C ASP A 60 -21.45 7.38 7.87
N MET A 61 -21.05 6.15 8.16
CA MET A 61 -20.98 5.04 7.21
C MET A 61 -22.13 4.07 7.43
N SER A 62 -22.65 3.48 6.36
CA SER A 62 -23.61 2.39 6.48
C SER A 62 -22.85 1.08 6.69
N VAL A 63 -23.33 0.25 7.62
CA VAL A 63 -22.72 -1.05 7.90
C VAL A 63 -23.78 -2.13 7.88
N GLU A 64 -23.44 -3.25 7.24
CA GLU A 64 -24.29 -4.43 7.12
C GLU A 64 -23.51 -5.65 7.58
N VAL A 65 -24.09 -6.37 8.55
CA VAL A 65 -23.56 -7.64 9.05
C VAL A 65 -24.40 -8.77 8.43
N SER A 66 -23.74 -9.66 7.72
CA SER A 66 -24.35 -10.79 7.01
C SER A 66 -23.53 -12.05 7.31
N ASP A 67 -24.08 -13.01 8.04
CA ASP A 67 -23.47 -14.30 8.42
C ASP A 67 -21.99 -14.22 8.85
N ASP A 68 -21.06 -14.28 7.90
CA ASP A 68 -19.61 -14.24 8.09
C ASP A 68 -18.94 -12.93 7.63
N LYS A 69 -19.68 -11.97 7.06
CA LYS A 69 -19.14 -10.71 6.52
C LYS A 69 -19.63 -9.48 7.25
N ILE A 70 -18.74 -8.50 7.37
CA ILE A 70 -19.03 -7.16 7.86
C ILE A 70 -18.76 -6.20 6.70
N ASN A 71 -19.83 -5.78 6.03
CA ASN A 71 -19.77 -4.87 4.90
C ASN A 71 -19.86 -3.43 5.40
N VAL A 72 -18.83 -2.64 5.13
CA VAL A 72 -18.81 -1.21 5.43
C VAL A 72 -18.79 -0.43 4.13
N TYR A 73 -19.73 0.48 3.99
CA TYR A 73 -19.93 1.27 2.77
C TYR A 73 -19.36 2.69 3.01
N GLY A 74 -18.09 2.89 2.68
CA GLY A 74 -17.32 4.12 2.92
C GLY A 74 -15.87 3.85 3.33
N GLY A 75 -15.13 4.90 3.71
CA GLY A 75 -13.77 4.77 4.26
C GLY A 75 -13.75 4.75 5.79
N ILE A 76 -13.05 3.78 6.38
CA ILE A 76 -12.94 3.59 7.83
C ILE A 76 -11.57 4.03 8.32
N SER A 77 -11.54 4.70 9.46
CA SER A 77 -10.32 4.92 10.24
C SER A 77 -10.47 4.27 11.61
N LEU A 78 -9.50 3.43 11.97
CA LEU A 78 -9.38 2.79 13.27
C LEU A 78 -8.19 3.41 14.01
N LYS A 79 -8.45 4.05 15.16
CA LYS A 79 -7.42 4.71 15.95
C LYS A 79 -7.42 4.26 17.41
N ASN A 80 -6.24 3.98 17.96
CA ASN A 80 -6.04 3.67 19.38
C ASN A 80 -6.95 2.53 19.89
N CYS A 81 -7.09 1.46 19.11
CA CYS A 81 -7.99 0.36 19.45
C CYS A 81 -7.38 -1.01 19.11
N VAL A 82 -8.10 -2.06 19.49
CA VAL A 82 -7.75 -3.44 19.13
C VAL A 82 -8.98 -4.10 18.53
N VAL A 83 -8.82 -4.64 17.33
CA VAL A 83 -9.87 -5.28 16.54
C VAL A 83 -9.53 -6.75 16.31
N PHE A 84 -10.45 -7.63 16.66
CA PHE A 84 -10.31 -9.08 16.47
C PHE A 84 -11.53 -9.65 15.74
N LEU A 85 -11.35 -10.05 14.47
CA LEU A 85 -12.38 -10.68 13.64
C LEU A 85 -12.07 -12.17 13.46
N LYS A 86 -12.46 -12.97 14.45
CA LYS A 86 -12.15 -14.42 14.46
C LYS A 86 -12.91 -15.23 13.41
N ASN A 87 -14.20 -14.95 13.26
CA ASN A 87 -15.12 -15.70 12.38
C ASN A 87 -15.78 -14.78 11.34
N HIS A 88 -15.27 -13.56 11.20
CA HIS A 88 -15.84 -12.58 10.28
C HIS A 88 -14.76 -12.06 9.34
N VAL A 89 -15.18 -11.73 8.13
CA VAL A 89 -14.37 -11.09 7.11
C VAL A 89 -14.83 -9.66 6.96
N LEU A 90 -13.89 -8.72 6.98
CA LEU A 90 -14.19 -7.31 6.72
C LEU A 90 -14.24 -7.07 5.21
N VAL A 91 -15.25 -6.33 4.75
CA VAL A 91 -15.36 -5.87 3.37
C VAL A 91 -15.60 -4.36 3.37
N VAL A 92 -14.73 -3.58 2.75
CA VAL A 92 -14.82 -2.11 2.74
C VAL A 92 -15.09 -1.63 1.32
N LYS A 93 -16.34 -1.24 1.06
CA LYS A 93 -16.84 -0.89 -0.27
C LYS A 93 -16.81 0.61 -0.47
N LYS A 94 -16.27 1.02 -1.61
CA LYS A 94 -16.33 2.40 -2.10
C LYS A 94 -17.78 2.82 -2.36
N VAL A 95 -18.13 4.05 -1.99
CA VAL A 95 -19.46 4.63 -2.24
C VAL A 95 -19.35 6.00 -2.92
N GLY A 96 -19.65 6.04 -4.22
CA GLY A 96 -19.61 7.27 -5.00
C GLY A 96 -18.18 7.75 -5.30
N LYS A 97 -18.04 9.06 -5.56
CA LYS A 97 -16.77 9.68 -6.03
C LYS A 97 -16.02 10.51 -4.96
N LYS A 98 -16.53 10.63 -3.73
CA LYS A 98 -15.92 11.46 -2.67
C LYS A 98 -14.76 10.74 -1.98
N ILE A 99 -13.74 11.50 -1.56
CA ILE A 99 -12.49 11.01 -0.97
C ILE A 99 -12.72 10.21 0.32
N LEU A 100 -13.64 10.63 1.20
CA LEU A 100 -13.90 9.92 2.48
C LEU A 100 -14.80 8.68 2.33
N ASN A 101 -15.33 8.44 1.13
CA ASN A 101 -16.10 7.24 0.78
C ASN A 101 -15.36 6.40 -0.26
N ASP A 102 -14.02 6.50 -0.28
CA ASP A 102 -13.17 5.87 -1.26
C ASP A 102 -13.03 4.35 -1.08
N GLY A 103 -13.53 3.79 0.03
CA GLY A 103 -13.37 2.38 0.36
C GLY A 103 -12.03 2.08 1.05
N SER A 104 -11.40 3.07 1.68
CA SER A 104 -10.14 2.90 2.40
C SER A 104 -10.32 2.40 3.83
N LEU A 105 -9.30 1.69 4.33
CA LEU A 105 -9.11 1.36 5.73
C LEU A 105 -7.81 2.01 6.21
N TRP A 106 -7.91 2.86 7.22
CA TRP A 106 -6.79 3.47 7.92
C TRP A 106 -6.62 2.80 9.28
N VAL A 107 -5.41 2.31 9.55
CA VAL A 107 -5.04 1.67 10.82
C VAL A 107 -3.95 2.52 11.48
N ASP A 108 -4.34 3.31 12.46
CA ASP A 108 -3.49 4.25 13.22
C ASP A 108 -3.38 3.78 14.67
N ASN A 109 -2.16 3.50 15.14
CA ASN A 109 -1.88 3.03 16.52
C ASN A 109 -2.89 1.96 17.00
N THR A 110 -3.21 1.02 16.10
CA THR A 110 -4.28 0.04 16.26
C THR A 110 -3.74 -1.34 15.89
N LEU A 111 -4.15 -2.35 16.65
CA LEU A 111 -3.91 -3.76 16.30
C LEU A 111 -5.17 -4.33 15.65
N PHE A 112 -5.08 -4.69 14.37
CA PHE A 112 -6.14 -5.37 13.63
C PHE A 112 -5.73 -6.82 13.34
N ILE A 113 -6.54 -7.77 13.80
CA ILE A 113 -6.35 -9.20 13.55
C ILE A 113 -7.64 -9.78 13.00
N GLY A 114 -7.61 -10.27 11.76
CA GLY A 114 -8.80 -10.76 11.05
C GLY A 114 -8.57 -10.78 9.55
N ASN A 115 -9.48 -11.38 8.78
CA ASN A 115 -9.37 -11.39 7.32
C ASN A 115 -10.10 -10.20 6.70
N ILE A 116 -9.60 -9.74 5.56
CA ILE A 116 -10.20 -8.68 4.75
C ILE A 116 -10.37 -9.24 3.35
N GLU A 117 -11.56 -9.19 2.76
CA GLU A 117 -11.77 -9.73 1.41
C GLU A 117 -11.35 -8.69 0.36
N GLU A 118 -12.02 -7.54 0.40
CA GLU A 118 -11.85 -6.47 -0.58
C GLU A 118 -11.84 -5.11 0.11
N LEU A 119 -10.89 -4.26 -0.30
CA LEU A 119 -10.90 -2.83 0.00
C LEU A 119 -10.17 -2.03 -1.08
N SER A 120 -10.49 -0.75 -1.25
CA SER A 120 -9.80 0.08 -2.22
C SER A 120 -8.39 0.47 -1.75
N SER A 121 -8.20 0.77 -0.48
CA SER A 121 -6.87 1.15 0.04
C SER A 121 -6.66 0.76 1.48
N LEU A 122 -5.54 0.09 1.77
CA LEU A 122 -5.07 -0.15 3.13
C LEU A 122 -3.95 0.84 3.46
N ASN A 123 -4.15 1.64 4.51
CA ASN A 123 -3.16 2.59 5.03
C ASN A 123 -2.79 2.19 6.46
N ILE A 124 -1.53 1.79 6.68
CA ILE A 124 -1.02 1.41 7.99
C ILE A 124 0.01 2.45 8.43
N VAL A 125 -0.35 3.21 9.47
CA VAL A 125 0.38 4.40 9.90
C VAL A 125 0.47 4.46 11.43
N SER A 126 1.36 5.29 11.95
CA SER A 126 1.48 5.61 13.38
C SER A 126 1.54 4.37 14.27
N GLY A 127 2.38 3.40 13.88
CA GLY A 127 2.56 2.15 14.63
C GLY A 127 1.41 1.13 14.50
N GLY A 128 0.47 1.34 13.58
CA GLY A 128 -0.59 0.37 13.28
C GLY A 128 -0.03 -1.02 12.91
N ILE A 129 -0.71 -2.07 13.35
CA ILE A 129 -0.34 -3.46 13.09
C ILE A 129 -1.56 -4.17 12.49
N VAL A 130 -1.39 -4.74 11.32
CA VAL A 130 -2.41 -5.54 10.64
C VAL A 130 -1.90 -6.96 10.49
N HIS A 131 -2.66 -7.94 11.00
CA HIS A 131 -2.46 -9.35 10.73
C HIS A 131 -3.70 -9.87 10.00
N SER A 132 -3.59 -10.04 8.69
CA SER A 132 -4.72 -10.35 7.81
C SER A 132 -4.26 -11.08 6.56
N ASN A 133 -5.13 -11.95 6.05
CA ASN A 133 -5.09 -12.32 4.64
C ASN A 133 -6.02 -11.39 3.86
N ILE A 134 -5.59 -10.96 2.67
CA ILE A 134 -6.34 -10.07 1.80
C ILE A 134 -6.43 -10.64 0.39
N ASP A 135 -7.63 -10.84 -0.14
CA ASP A 135 -7.79 -11.37 -1.50
C ASP A 135 -7.39 -10.31 -2.53
N THR A 136 -7.98 -9.12 -2.46
CA THR A 136 -7.69 -8.03 -3.38
C THR A 136 -7.75 -6.66 -2.70
N LEU A 137 -6.80 -5.80 -3.03
CA LEU A 137 -6.83 -4.38 -2.69
C LEU A 137 -6.29 -3.53 -3.82
N SER A 138 -6.75 -2.29 -3.99
CA SER A 138 -6.18 -1.44 -5.04
C SER A 138 -4.83 -0.83 -4.64
N MET A 139 -4.70 -0.29 -3.41
CA MET A 139 -3.49 0.39 -2.94
C MET A 139 -3.10 -0.01 -1.51
N LEU A 140 -1.84 -0.40 -1.29
CA LEU A 140 -1.29 -0.65 0.04
C LEU A 140 -0.23 0.40 0.38
N TYR A 141 -0.43 1.14 1.46
CA TYR A 141 0.52 2.11 1.97
C TYR A 141 0.92 1.75 3.41
N VAL A 142 2.21 1.48 3.62
CA VAL A 142 2.81 1.25 4.93
C VAL A 142 3.83 2.35 5.16
N LYS A 143 3.50 3.29 6.06
CA LYS A 143 4.46 4.30 6.51
C LYS A 143 5.28 3.71 7.64
N ASP A 144 4.93 4.00 8.87
CA ASP A 144 5.53 3.53 10.12
C ASP A 144 4.70 2.42 10.78
N GLY A 145 4.07 1.58 9.95
CA GLY A 145 3.18 0.50 10.34
C GLY A 145 3.71 -0.89 10.00
N ARG A 146 2.93 -1.93 10.34
CA ARG A 146 3.33 -3.33 10.11
C ARG A 146 2.18 -4.12 9.51
N PHE A 147 2.47 -4.87 8.46
CA PHE A 147 1.56 -5.84 7.90
C PHE A 147 2.13 -7.25 8.05
N LYS A 148 1.28 -8.20 8.43
CA LYS A 148 1.58 -9.63 8.44
C LYS A 148 0.46 -10.44 7.78
N GLY A 149 0.80 -11.31 6.85
CA GLY A 149 -0.13 -12.23 6.19
C GLY A 149 0.03 -12.23 4.68
N ASP A 150 -0.93 -12.82 3.98
CA ASP A 150 -0.87 -12.97 2.52
C ASP A 150 -1.81 -12.00 1.80
N ILE A 151 -1.34 -11.45 0.69
CA ILE A 151 -2.10 -10.58 -0.20
C ILE A 151 -2.15 -11.22 -1.58
N GLY A 152 -3.35 -11.61 -2.02
CA GLY A 152 -3.62 -12.15 -3.35
C GLY A 152 -3.19 -11.18 -4.45
N LYS A 153 -3.80 -9.99 -4.47
CA LYS A 153 -3.57 -9.03 -5.55
C LYS A 153 -3.60 -7.58 -5.08
N VAL A 154 -2.63 -6.79 -5.53
CA VAL A 154 -2.60 -5.33 -5.45
C VAL A 154 -2.88 -4.75 -6.84
N GLU A 155 -4.02 -4.10 -7.04
CA GLU A 155 -4.45 -3.67 -8.38
C GLU A 155 -3.73 -2.43 -8.92
N LYS A 156 -3.15 -1.61 -8.05
CA LYS A 156 -2.39 -0.43 -8.45
C LYS A 156 -1.01 -0.50 -7.85
N TRP A 157 -0.86 -0.03 -6.62
CA TRP A 157 0.46 0.11 -6.05
C TRP A 157 0.59 -0.32 -4.60
N LEU A 158 1.79 -0.79 -4.28
CA LEU A 158 2.26 -1.08 -2.94
C LEU A 158 3.35 -0.08 -2.60
N HIS A 159 3.31 0.52 -1.41
CA HIS A 159 4.33 1.47 -0.96
C HIS A 159 4.75 1.22 0.50
N ILE A 160 6.03 0.98 0.72
CA ILE A 160 6.66 1.03 2.06
C ILE A 160 7.53 2.29 2.11
N SER A 161 7.14 3.26 2.95
CA SER A 161 7.68 4.62 2.86
C SER A 161 8.61 5.03 4.00
N ASP A 162 8.69 4.26 5.09
CA ASP A 162 9.42 4.64 6.31
C ASP A 162 10.35 3.50 6.79
N PRO A 163 11.52 3.81 7.39
CA PRO A 163 12.45 2.80 7.90
C PRO A 163 11.86 1.78 8.89
N VAL A 164 10.80 2.14 9.61
CA VAL A 164 10.15 1.21 10.56
C VAL A 164 8.96 0.46 9.96
N GLY A 165 8.58 0.80 8.72
CA GLY A 165 7.55 0.14 7.96
C GLY A 165 7.99 -1.23 7.48
N PHE A 166 7.17 -2.26 7.70
CA PHE A 166 7.46 -3.56 7.08
C PHE A 166 6.23 -4.41 6.78
N ILE A 167 6.42 -5.26 5.79
CA ILE A 167 5.49 -6.30 5.37
C ILE A 167 6.16 -7.64 5.64
N THR A 168 5.46 -8.57 6.28
CA THR A 168 5.92 -9.95 6.48
C THR A 168 4.86 -10.93 5.96
N GLY A 169 5.19 -11.65 4.90
CA GLY A 169 4.27 -12.58 4.23
C GLY A 169 4.35 -12.43 2.72
N ASN A 170 3.39 -13.00 1.99
CA ASN A 170 3.44 -12.98 0.53
C ASN A 170 2.54 -11.91 -0.05
N VAL A 171 3.04 -11.22 -1.07
CA VAL A 171 2.21 -10.46 -2.00
C VAL A 171 2.34 -11.19 -3.33
N HIS A 172 1.27 -11.81 -3.82
CA HIS A 172 1.40 -12.67 -5.00
C HIS A 172 1.52 -11.86 -6.29
N THR A 173 0.70 -10.83 -6.46
CA THR A 173 0.69 -10.02 -7.69
C THR A 173 0.48 -8.54 -7.41
N ILE A 174 1.25 -7.69 -8.10
CA ILE A 174 1.11 -6.23 -8.13
C ILE A 174 0.89 -5.82 -9.59
N MET A 175 -0.24 -5.20 -9.89
CA MET A 175 -0.65 -4.95 -11.26
C MET A 175 0.02 -3.73 -11.90
N GLU A 176 0.32 -2.68 -11.13
CA GLU A 176 0.94 -1.46 -11.69
C GLU A 176 2.35 -1.22 -11.12
N ALA A 177 2.45 -0.90 -9.82
CA ALA A 177 3.69 -0.39 -9.27
C ALA A 177 4.06 -0.85 -7.84
N MET A 178 5.35 -1.05 -7.58
CA MET A 178 5.89 -1.35 -6.25
C MET A 178 6.91 -0.28 -5.84
N TYR A 179 6.61 0.49 -4.81
CA TYR A 179 7.48 1.53 -4.25
C TYR A 179 8.01 1.10 -2.89
N LEU A 180 9.28 0.77 -2.79
CA LEU A 180 9.95 0.37 -1.57
C LEU A 180 10.99 1.44 -1.23
N ASP A 181 10.56 2.54 -0.61
CA ASP A 181 11.45 3.66 -0.30
C ASP A 181 12.36 3.36 0.89
N SER A 182 11.84 2.72 1.93
CA SER A 182 12.60 2.32 3.12
C SER A 182 11.92 1.14 3.82
N GLY A 183 12.47 0.70 4.96
CA GLY A 183 11.89 -0.40 5.74
C GLY A 183 12.24 -1.77 5.21
N ALA A 184 11.31 -2.73 5.28
CA ALA A 184 11.54 -4.09 4.79
C ALA A 184 10.31 -4.78 4.21
N LEU A 185 10.51 -5.50 3.10
CA LEU A 185 9.60 -6.53 2.59
C LEU A 185 10.21 -7.89 2.88
N ILE A 186 9.64 -8.63 3.84
CA ILE A 186 10.09 -9.97 4.23
C ILE A 186 9.12 -10.98 3.65
N THR A 187 9.55 -11.78 2.68
CA THR A 187 8.68 -12.64 1.90
C THR A 187 9.34 -13.96 1.49
N GLU A 188 8.55 -15.04 1.48
CA GLU A 188 8.97 -16.35 0.98
C GLU A 188 9.02 -16.37 -0.56
N SER A 189 8.24 -15.51 -1.21
CA SER A 189 8.18 -15.42 -2.66
C SER A 189 8.03 -13.97 -3.12
N LEU A 190 8.91 -13.55 -4.02
CA LEU A 190 8.84 -12.22 -4.62
C LEU A 190 7.54 -12.04 -5.44
N PRO A 191 6.87 -10.89 -5.34
CA PRO A 191 5.63 -10.59 -6.06
C PRO A 191 5.86 -10.54 -7.58
N ALA A 192 4.91 -11.06 -8.35
CA ALA A 192 4.86 -10.76 -9.78
C ALA A 192 4.40 -9.32 -10.00
N VAL A 193 5.19 -8.49 -10.69
CA VAL A 193 4.85 -7.08 -10.96
C VAL A 193 4.54 -6.88 -12.44
N ILE A 194 3.26 -6.74 -12.78
CA ILE A 194 2.80 -6.74 -14.18
C ILE A 194 3.03 -5.40 -14.87
N GLY A 195 2.82 -4.28 -14.17
CA GLY A 195 2.90 -2.95 -14.77
C GLY A 195 4.32 -2.42 -14.96
N GLY A 196 5.32 -3.12 -14.44
CA GLY A 196 6.73 -2.82 -14.72
C GLY A 196 7.38 -1.73 -13.87
N TYR A 197 6.62 -1.02 -13.04
CA TYR A 197 7.16 0.06 -12.22
C TYR A 197 7.57 -0.50 -10.86
N VAL A 198 8.86 -0.67 -10.63
CA VAL A 198 9.38 -1.03 -9.31
C VAL A 198 10.41 0.01 -8.91
N VAL A 199 10.36 0.53 -7.69
CA VAL A 199 11.33 1.49 -7.16
C VAL A 199 11.75 0.95 -5.82
N ILE A 200 13.04 0.66 -5.62
CA ILE A 200 13.52 0.10 -4.36
C ILE A 200 14.69 0.97 -3.90
N LYS A 201 14.41 2.02 -3.14
CA LYS A 201 15.45 2.84 -2.53
C LYS A 201 16.05 2.04 -1.36
N GLU A 202 15.99 2.51 -0.13
CA GLU A 202 16.69 1.92 1.01
C GLU A 202 15.97 0.71 1.64
N CYS A 203 14.88 0.25 1.03
CA CYS A 203 14.10 -0.86 1.56
C CYS A 203 14.83 -2.19 1.37
N LYS A 204 14.80 -3.02 2.42
CA LYS A 204 15.39 -4.36 2.39
C LYS A 204 14.34 -5.37 1.90
N VAL A 205 14.60 -5.99 0.76
CA VAL A 205 13.80 -7.13 0.28
C VAL A 205 14.46 -8.42 0.75
N GLN A 206 13.82 -9.13 1.67
CA GLN A 206 14.41 -10.22 2.45
C GLN A 206 13.58 -11.50 2.36
N ARG A 207 14.28 -12.62 2.45
CA ARG A 207 13.70 -13.94 2.74
C ARG A 207 13.41 -14.04 4.24
N PRO A 208 12.57 -14.98 4.69
CA PRO A 208 12.28 -15.15 6.12
C PRO A 208 13.48 -15.52 6.98
N ASP A 209 14.54 -16.09 6.37
CA ASP A 209 15.80 -16.41 7.03
C ASP A 209 16.73 -15.18 7.20
N GLY A 210 16.33 -14.02 6.71
CA GLY A 210 17.07 -12.75 6.79
C GLY A 210 18.03 -12.49 5.62
N GLN A 211 18.19 -13.43 4.69
CA GLN A 211 18.99 -13.20 3.48
C GLN A 211 18.28 -12.22 2.55
N LEU A 212 19.05 -11.34 1.89
CA LEU A 212 18.50 -10.44 0.87
C LEU A 212 18.19 -11.22 -0.41
N TRP A 213 17.08 -10.88 -1.06
CA TRP A 213 16.85 -11.29 -2.43
C TRP A 213 17.86 -10.63 -3.37
N SER A 214 18.39 -11.36 -4.34
CA SER A 214 19.31 -10.77 -5.32
C SER A 214 18.56 -9.87 -6.29
N TRP A 215 19.26 -8.91 -6.90
CA TRP A 215 18.67 -8.03 -7.89
C TRP A 215 18.19 -8.79 -9.12
N GLU A 216 18.92 -9.81 -9.55
CA GLU A 216 18.54 -10.69 -10.66
C GLU A 216 17.23 -11.44 -10.36
N GLU A 217 17.05 -11.90 -9.12
CA GLU A 217 15.82 -12.56 -8.68
C GLU A 217 14.62 -11.60 -8.65
N ILE A 218 14.84 -10.36 -8.17
CA ILE A 218 13.82 -9.30 -8.15
C ILE A 218 13.41 -8.92 -9.57
N LEU A 219 14.39 -8.73 -10.46
CA LEU A 219 14.16 -8.40 -11.87
C LEU A 219 13.39 -9.49 -12.60
N GLY A 220 13.69 -10.76 -12.33
CA GLY A 220 13.00 -11.90 -12.94
C GLY A 220 11.53 -12.05 -12.56
N LYS A 221 11.02 -11.21 -11.66
CA LYS A 221 9.60 -11.18 -11.23
C LYS A 221 8.81 -10.01 -11.79
N ILE A 222 9.47 -9.10 -12.48
CA ILE A 222 8.79 -8.09 -13.29
C ILE A 222 8.23 -8.83 -14.51
N GLY A 223 6.93 -8.69 -14.77
CA GLY A 223 6.26 -9.33 -15.89
C GLY A 223 6.81 -8.87 -17.24
N ASP A 224 6.42 -9.55 -18.32
CA ASP A 224 6.78 -9.15 -19.68
C ASP A 224 6.23 -7.75 -19.96
N LEU A 225 7.12 -6.81 -20.26
CA LEU A 225 6.76 -5.42 -20.56
C LEU A 225 6.77 -5.19 -22.05
N ASN A 226 5.78 -4.41 -22.51
CA ASN A 226 5.78 -3.90 -23.88
C ASN A 226 6.91 -2.88 -24.03
N GLU A 227 7.53 -2.81 -25.21
CA GLU A 227 8.66 -1.91 -25.49
C GLU A 227 8.33 -0.43 -25.26
N ASP A 228 7.04 -0.08 -25.29
CA ASP A 228 6.51 1.26 -25.09
C ASP A 228 6.36 1.66 -23.60
N GLN A 229 6.59 0.73 -22.66
CA GLN A 229 6.44 0.99 -21.23
C GLN A 229 7.73 1.57 -20.63
N GLU A 230 7.60 2.69 -19.93
CA GLU A 230 8.71 3.31 -19.20
C GLU A 230 8.97 2.56 -17.91
N VAL A 231 10.21 2.13 -17.68
CA VAL A 231 10.61 1.45 -16.44
C VAL A 231 11.65 2.30 -15.74
N PHE A 232 11.44 2.54 -14.45
CA PHE A 232 12.39 3.25 -13.59
C PHE A 232 12.60 2.43 -12.32
N LEU A 233 13.67 1.64 -12.26
CA LEU A 233 14.16 1.10 -10.99
C LEU A 233 15.26 2.02 -10.46
N PHE A 234 15.06 2.57 -9.26
CA PHE A 234 16.14 3.13 -8.46
C PHE A 234 16.41 2.14 -7.35
N GLY A 235 17.58 1.49 -7.36
CA GLY A 235 18.04 0.56 -6.33
C GLY A 235 18.88 1.23 -5.25
N SER A 236 18.67 0.94 -3.95
CA SER A 236 19.78 1.06 -2.99
C SER A 236 20.76 -0.08 -3.26
N GLY A 237 21.95 0.24 -3.73
CA GLY A 237 22.97 -0.76 -4.08
C GLY A 237 23.60 -0.55 -5.44
N GLY A 238 23.29 0.54 -6.13
CA GLY A 238 23.97 0.86 -7.37
C GLY A 238 23.38 0.15 -8.59
N ASN A 239 22.08 -0.15 -8.66
CA ASN A 239 21.50 -0.80 -9.84
C ASN A 239 20.29 0.01 -10.33
N ILE A 240 20.29 0.34 -11.63
CA ILE A 240 19.29 1.19 -12.26
C ILE A 240 18.75 0.48 -13.51
N LEU A 241 17.43 0.28 -13.60
CA LEU A 241 16.78 -0.24 -14.82
C LEU A 241 16.11 0.91 -15.54
N LEU A 242 16.37 0.96 -16.84
CA LEU A 242 15.95 1.98 -17.78
C LEU A 242 14.82 1.40 -18.66
N GLY A 243 13.86 2.26 -19.03
CA GLY A 243 12.71 1.88 -19.84
C GLY A 243 13.08 1.23 -21.17
N ALA A 244 12.23 0.31 -21.63
CA ALA A 244 12.47 -0.52 -22.81
C ALA A 244 12.67 0.32 -24.10
N GLY A 245 11.93 1.41 -24.28
CA GLY A 245 12.03 2.30 -25.44
C GLY A 245 12.95 3.51 -25.29
N ALA A 246 13.55 3.74 -24.12
CA ALA A 246 14.37 4.94 -23.90
C ALA A 246 15.71 4.83 -24.66
N LYS A 247 16.01 5.83 -25.50
CA LYS A 247 17.33 5.98 -26.14
C LYS A 247 18.29 6.83 -25.30
N HIS A 248 17.74 7.64 -24.40
CA HIS A 248 18.50 8.58 -23.59
C HIS A 248 17.91 8.71 -22.19
N ILE A 249 18.76 9.07 -21.23
CA ILE A 249 18.38 9.49 -19.88
C ILE A 249 18.94 10.90 -19.61
N LEU A 250 18.16 11.73 -18.90
CA LEU A 250 18.57 13.06 -18.48
C LEU A 250 18.89 13.05 -16.98
N PHE A 251 20.14 13.35 -16.63
CA PHE A 251 20.54 13.59 -15.25
C PHE A 251 20.54 15.09 -14.96
N ARG A 252 19.93 15.46 -13.83
CA ARG A 252 20.03 16.82 -13.29
C ARG A 252 21.27 16.92 -12.43
N GLU A 253 22.14 17.86 -12.77
CA GLU A 253 23.40 18.10 -12.07
C GLU A 253 23.41 19.51 -11.48
N GLY A 254 23.96 19.69 -10.28
CA GLY A 254 24.14 21.02 -9.71
C GLY A 254 25.11 21.87 -10.56
N THR A 255 25.13 23.18 -10.36
CA THR A 255 26.16 24.04 -11.01
C THR A 255 27.45 24.15 -10.19
N ASP A 256 27.56 23.44 -9.06
CA ASP A 256 28.80 23.41 -8.28
C ASP A 256 29.83 22.45 -8.91
N THR A 257 31.12 22.77 -8.81
CA THR A 257 32.20 21.94 -9.36
C THR A 257 32.30 20.55 -8.70
N TYR A 258 31.71 20.38 -7.53
CA TYR A 258 31.62 19.08 -6.83
C TYR A 258 30.54 18.15 -7.41
N SER A 259 29.56 18.69 -8.14
CA SER A 259 28.43 17.93 -8.69
C SER A 259 28.72 17.27 -10.03
N ARG A 260 29.68 17.76 -10.83
CA ARG A 260 30.22 17.05 -12.01
C ARG A 260 30.73 15.66 -11.68
N TYR A 261 31.42 15.55 -10.55
CA TYR A 261 31.85 14.27 -10.02
C TYR A 261 30.67 13.41 -9.57
N LYS A 262 29.52 13.98 -9.18
CA LYS A 262 28.35 13.19 -8.75
C LYS A 262 27.73 12.43 -9.92
N THR A 263 27.60 13.00 -11.10
CA THR A 263 27.01 12.29 -12.25
C THR A 263 27.92 11.17 -12.75
N GLU A 264 29.23 11.43 -12.88
CA GLU A 264 30.21 10.39 -13.23
C GLU A 264 30.33 9.33 -12.14
N THR A 265 30.24 9.72 -10.86
CA THR A 265 30.19 8.78 -9.72
C THR A 265 28.94 7.93 -9.79
N ILE A 266 27.76 8.50 -10.07
CA ILE A 266 26.53 7.72 -10.25
C ILE A 266 26.72 6.70 -11.37
N ILE A 267 27.29 7.07 -12.51
CA ILE A 267 27.48 6.13 -13.61
C ILE A 267 28.47 5.02 -13.26
N SER A 268 29.60 5.38 -12.65
CA SER A 268 30.65 4.41 -12.30
C SER A 268 30.33 3.53 -11.09
N SER A 269 29.46 4.00 -10.18
CA SER A 269 29.02 3.26 -9.01
C SER A 269 27.72 2.48 -9.23
N ASN A 270 27.11 2.59 -10.41
CA ASN A 270 25.87 1.89 -10.72
C ASN A 270 26.01 0.96 -11.93
N ASN A 271 25.38 -0.20 -11.89
CA ASN A 271 25.06 -0.99 -13.07
C ASN A 271 23.72 -0.51 -13.66
N PHE A 272 23.68 -0.37 -14.97
CA PHE A 272 22.47 -0.02 -15.69
C PHE A 272 21.94 -1.25 -16.43
N PHE A 273 20.64 -1.41 -16.43
CA PHE A 273 19.94 -2.48 -17.13
C PHE A 273 18.87 -1.87 -18.02
N ARG A 274 18.48 -2.59 -19.07
CA ARG A 274 17.36 -2.26 -19.96
C ARG A 274 16.61 -3.54 -20.31
N LEU A 275 15.32 -3.41 -20.58
CA LEU A 275 14.54 -4.50 -21.16
C LEU A 275 14.72 -4.53 -22.68
N ILE A 276 15.25 -5.63 -23.18
CA ILE A 276 15.44 -5.88 -24.61
C ILE A 276 14.74 -7.21 -24.90
N ASN A 277 13.71 -7.18 -25.76
CA ASN A 277 12.86 -8.34 -26.05
C ASN A 277 12.25 -8.98 -24.78
N GLY A 278 11.75 -8.14 -23.86
CA GLY A 278 11.13 -8.60 -22.61
C GLY A 278 12.10 -9.12 -21.53
N LYS A 279 13.43 -9.06 -21.75
CA LYS A 279 14.43 -9.52 -20.79
C LYS A 279 15.34 -8.40 -20.31
N ALA A 280 15.65 -8.37 -19.02
CA ALA A 280 16.61 -7.43 -18.45
C ALA A 280 18.02 -7.79 -18.92
N GLN A 281 18.69 -6.84 -19.59
CA GLN A 281 20.06 -6.93 -20.07
C GLN A 281 20.87 -5.77 -19.52
N LYS A 282 22.15 -5.98 -19.24
CA LYS A 282 23.04 -4.91 -18.80
C LYS A 282 23.29 -3.96 -19.97
N VAL A 283 23.29 -2.66 -19.69
CA VAL A 283 23.59 -1.61 -20.64
C VAL A 283 24.61 -0.65 -20.06
N SER A 284 25.28 0.09 -20.92
CA SER A 284 26.18 1.17 -20.53
C SER A 284 25.56 2.52 -20.84
N LEU A 285 26.01 3.56 -20.13
CA LEU A 285 25.63 4.94 -20.40
C LEU A 285 26.82 5.71 -20.96
N LYS A 286 26.59 6.46 -22.03
CA LYS A 286 27.59 7.35 -22.64
C LYS A 286 27.04 8.77 -22.73
N ILE A 287 27.87 9.79 -22.50
CA ILE A 287 27.46 11.19 -22.72
C ILE A 287 27.06 11.37 -24.19
N ALA A 288 25.85 11.86 -24.44
CA ALA A 288 25.35 12.05 -25.80
C ALA A 288 26.14 13.15 -26.53
N ASN A 289 26.52 12.90 -27.78
CA ASN A 289 27.37 13.80 -28.57
C ASN A 289 26.71 15.17 -28.88
N ASN A 290 25.37 15.26 -28.84
CA ASN A 290 24.59 16.46 -29.19
C ASN A 290 23.99 17.16 -27.96
N GLN A 291 24.83 17.51 -26.98
CA GLN A 291 24.41 18.27 -25.81
C GLN A 291 24.41 19.79 -26.10
N HIS A 292 23.29 20.31 -26.60
CA HIS A 292 22.97 21.73 -26.41
C HIS A 292 22.31 21.90 -25.05
N ILE A 293 23.11 22.14 -24.02
CA ILE A 293 22.62 22.45 -22.67
C ILE A 293 22.55 23.97 -22.55
N GLU A 294 21.44 24.57 -23.00
CA GLU A 294 21.12 25.93 -22.57
C GLU A 294 20.79 25.88 -21.08
N VAL A 295 21.69 26.37 -20.23
CA VAL A 295 21.41 26.56 -18.81
C VAL A 295 20.40 27.71 -18.70
N PRO A 296 19.15 27.47 -18.27
CA PRO A 296 18.18 28.54 -18.15
C PRO A 296 18.68 29.56 -17.15
N GLN A 297 18.76 30.84 -17.54
CA GLN A 297 19.21 31.91 -16.64
C GLN A 297 18.41 31.87 -15.32
N GLY A 298 19.12 31.87 -14.20
CA GLY A 298 18.53 31.84 -12.85
C GLY A 298 18.32 30.45 -12.23
N ARG A 299 18.82 29.36 -12.83
CA ARG A 299 18.76 28.01 -12.22
C ARG A 299 20.16 27.50 -11.83
N PHE A 300 20.29 26.94 -10.63
CA PHE A 300 21.54 26.36 -10.08
C PHE A 300 21.78 24.90 -10.51
N TYR A 301 21.39 24.52 -11.73
CA TYR A 301 21.58 23.17 -12.23
C TYR A 301 21.71 23.11 -13.76
N SER A 302 22.43 22.12 -14.26
CA SER A 302 22.52 21.71 -15.67
C SER A 302 21.78 20.38 -15.87
N LEU A 303 21.50 20.02 -17.12
CA LEU A 303 20.96 18.72 -17.51
C LEU A 303 21.96 18.02 -18.41
N ILE A 304 22.46 16.85 -18.00
CA ILE A 304 23.35 16.02 -18.81
C ILE A 304 22.52 14.91 -19.44
N ARG A 305 22.56 14.82 -20.78
CA ARG A 305 21.94 13.74 -21.55
C ARG A 305 22.92 12.61 -21.77
N PHE A 306 22.57 11.41 -21.33
CA PHE A 306 23.28 10.17 -21.64
C PHE A 306 22.50 9.36 -22.66
N GLU A 307 23.22 8.82 -23.63
CA GLU A 307 22.76 7.77 -24.53
C GLU A 307 22.87 6.41 -23.84
N ILE A 308 21.86 5.57 -24.04
CA ILE A 308 21.83 4.21 -23.54
C ILE A 308 22.44 3.32 -24.62
N CYS A 309 23.54 2.65 -24.29
CA CYS A 309 24.28 1.79 -25.19
C CYS A 309 24.07 0.33 -24.78
N ASP A 310 23.38 -0.43 -25.63
CA ASP A 310 23.19 -1.86 -25.44
C ASP A 310 24.56 -2.56 -25.57
N GLU A 311 24.94 -3.41 -24.60
CA GLU A 311 26.15 -4.22 -24.69
C GLU A 311 25.87 -5.37 -25.69
N THR A 312 26.46 -5.29 -26.90
CA THR A 312 26.40 -6.37 -27.91
C THR A 312 27.21 -7.59 -27.51
#